data_AF-A0A6M0CDT1-F1
#
_entry.id   AF-A0A6M0CDT1-F1
#
_cell.length_a   1.000
_cell.length_b   1.000
_cell.length_c   1.000
_cell.angle_alpha   90.00
_cell.angle_beta   90.00
_cell.angle_gamma   90.00
#
_symmetry.space_group_name_H-M   'P 1'
#
loop_
_entity.id
_entity.type
_entity.pdbx_description
1 polymer ?
#
loop_
_entity_poly.entity_id
_entity_poly.type
_entity_poly.pdbx_seq_one_letter_code
_entity_poly.pdbx_strand_id
1 'polypeptide(L)'
;AQTLPYQKFHQAWHRDNTPTTQMQEKQLANICTQLQHLPLWCIDADILGNETTEEAIAQTLCELISTAIDPDTDYPEVNNAAQLRKYLRFLAKQQKPLVILIHNCEPEEAIALFCRKLTNIARIIWITDAPVEPPIKAFSPGHPNLVEAVESWLEELMLWNGE
;
A
#
# COMPACT_ATOMS: atom_id res chain seq x y z
N ALA A 1 29.45 -25.05 23.02
CA ALA A 1 28.43 -24.12 22.50
C ALA A 1 28.03 -23.19 23.64
N GLN A 2 28.41 -21.92 23.58
CA GLN A 2 28.07 -20.93 24.59
C GLN A 2 26.69 -20.33 24.26
N THR A 3 25.72 -20.56 25.13
CA THR A 3 24.40 -19.95 25.07
C THR A 3 24.53 -18.47 25.41
N LEU A 4 24.40 -17.61 24.41
CA LEU A 4 24.23 -16.17 24.63
C LEU A 4 23.00 -15.97 25.55
N PRO A 5 23.10 -15.17 26.63
CA PRO A 5 21.98 -14.97 27.53
C PRO A 5 20.81 -14.32 26.79
N TYR A 6 19.60 -14.86 26.97
CA TYR A 6 18.35 -14.35 26.40
C TYR A 6 18.19 -12.82 26.56
N GLN A 7 18.71 -12.24 27.63
CA GLN A 7 18.73 -10.79 27.85
C GLN A 7 19.53 -10.01 26.80
N LYS A 8 20.61 -10.56 26.25
CA LYS A 8 21.34 -9.91 25.14
C LYS A 8 20.56 -9.96 23.83
N PHE A 9 19.78 -11.03 23.61
CA PHE A 9 18.91 -11.14 22.44
C PHE A 9 17.72 -10.19 22.54
N HIS A 10 17.06 -10.13 23.69
CA HIS A 10 15.97 -9.18 23.96
C HIS A 10 16.44 -7.73 23.91
N GLN A 11 17.64 -7.43 24.43
CA GLN A 11 18.23 -6.09 24.30
C GLN A 11 18.65 -5.78 22.87
N ALA A 12 19.03 -6.75 22.04
CA ALA A 12 19.30 -6.53 20.63
C ALA A 12 17.99 -6.25 19.87
N TRP A 13 16.94 -7.03 20.12
CA TRP A 13 15.62 -6.89 19.51
C TRP A 13 14.92 -5.55 19.85
N HIS A 14 15.09 -5.06 21.08
CA HIS A 14 14.53 -3.76 21.51
C HIS A 14 15.51 -2.59 21.45
N ARG A 15 16.76 -2.79 21.00
CA ARG A 15 17.70 -1.68 20.72
C ARG A 15 17.64 -1.17 19.29
N ASP A 16 16.84 -1.78 18.43
CA ASP A 16 16.47 -1.20 17.14
C ASP A 16 15.41 -0.08 17.32
N ASN A 17 15.73 0.90 18.17
CA ASN A 17 15.44 2.30 17.86
C ASN A 17 16.53 2.77 16.88
N THR A 18 16.66 2.07 15.76
CA THR A 18 17.59 2.43 14.71
C THR A 18 17.06 3.69 14.02
N PRO A 19 17.92 4.66 13.68
CA PRO A 19 17.53 5.82 12.89
C PRO A 19 16.88 5.43 11.55
N THR A 20 16.99 4.17 11.13
CA THR A 20 16.41 3.56 9.95
C THR A 20 14.88 3.51 9.97
N THR A 21 14.23 3.06 11.06
CA THR A 21 12.75 2.97 11.10
C THR A 21 12.12 4.35 11.12
N GLN A 22 12.65 5.28 11.93
CA GLN A 22 12.20 6.68 11.90
C GLN A 22 12.53 7.39 10.58
N MET A 23 13.65 7.05 9.92
CA MET A 23 13.93 7.56 8.57
C MET A 23 12.94 7.00 7.56
N GLN A 24 12.64 5.71 7.61
CA GLN A 24 11.70 5.05 6.71
C GLN A 24 10.28 5.58 6.90
N GLU A 25 9.79 5.68 8.13
CA GLU A 25 8.49 6.29 8.46
C GLU A 25 8.43 7.76 8.01
N LYS A 26 9.49 8.54 8.24
CA LYS A 26 9.56 9.92 7.74
C LYS A 26 9.63 9.98 6.22
N GLN A 27 10.38 9.10 5.57
CA GLN A 27 10.47 9.03 4.11
C GLN A 27 9.13 8.63 3.49
N LEU A 28 8.35 7.80 4.18
CA LEU A 28 7.06 7.32 3.73
C LEU A 28 5.93 8.34 3.96
N ALA A 29 5.87 8.96 5.14
CA ALA A 29 5.00 10.11 5.36
C ALA A 29 5.34 11.25 4.37
N ASN A 30 6.63 11.40 4.05
CA ASN A 30 7.11 12.33 3.03
C ASN A 30 6.70 11.91 1.61
N ILE A 31 6.57 10.61 1.28
CA ILE A 31 6.15 10.21 -0.07
C ILE A 31 4.68 10.54 -0.32
N CYS A 32 3.78 10.21 0.59
CA CYS A 32 2.35 10.52 0.41
C CYS A 32 2.14 12.04 0.30
N THR A 33 2.85 12.83 1.11
CA THR A 33 2.78 14.29 1.07
C THR A 33 3.35 14.86 -0.23
N GLN A 34 4.46 14.32 -0.73
CA GLN A 34 5.06 14.78 -1.99
C GLN A 34 4.19 14.42 -3.19
N LEU A 35 3.58 13.24 -3.20
CA LEU A 35 2.73 12.77 -4.30
C LEU A 35 1.27 13.23 -4.21
N GLN A 36 0.88 14.03 -3.20
CA GLN A 36 -0.50 14.49 -3.00
C GLN A 36 -1.07 15.30 -4.18
N HIS A 37 -0.20 15.83 -5.03
CA HIS A 37 -0.58 16.61 -6.22
C HIS A 37 -1.02 15.71 -7.38
N LEU A 38 -0.79 14.40 -7.28
CA LEU A 38 -1.18 13.41 -8.28
C LEU A 38 -2.52 12.76 -7.92
N PRO A 39 -3.29 12.29 -8.92
CA PRO A 39 -4.54 11.58 -8.70
C PRO A 39 -4.29 10.13 -8.24
N LEU A 40 -3.72 9.96 -7.04
CA LEU A 40 -3.52 8.67 -6.37
C LEU A 40 -4.05 8.70 -4.94
N TRP A 41 -4.40 7.53 -4.41
CA TRP A 41 -4.79 7.38 -3.01
C TRP A 41 -3.70 6.63 -2.25
N CYS A 42 -3.06 7.32 -1.31
CA CYS A 42 -2.06 6.74 -0.41
C CYS A 42 -2.79 6.07 0.76
N ILE A 43 -2.59 4.77 0.96
CA ILE A 43 -3.15 4.03 2.09
C ILE A 43 -2.04 3.44 2.96
N ASP A 44 -2.14 3.71 4.26
CA ASP A 44 -1.37 3.04 5.29
C ASP A 44 -2.04 1.71 5.60
N ALA A 45 -1.36 0.62 5.25
CA ALA A 45 -1.89 -0.73 5.36
C ALA A 45 -1.31 -1.52 6.54
N ASP A 46 -0.70 -0.86 7.54
CA ASP A 46 -0.16 -1.52 8.74
C ASP A 46 -1.18 -2.46 9.40
N ILE A 47 -2.45 -2.03 9.47
CA ILE A 47 -3.54 -2.80 10.07
C ILE A 47 -3.93 -4.07 9.28
N LEU A 48 -3.47 -4.22 8.04
CA LEU A 48 -3.66 -5.45 7.25
C LEU A 48 -2.62 -6.52 7.58
N GLY A 49 -1.53 -6.21 8.29
CA GLY A 49 -0.31 -7.03 8.39
C GLY A 49 -0.43 -8.41 9.02
N ASN A 50 -1.64 -8.91 9.30
CA ASN A 50 -1.90 -10.30 9.72
C ASN A 50 -3.23 -10.84 9.18
N GLU A 51 -3.89 -10.09 8.28
CA GLU A 51 -5.22 -10.43 7.78
C GLU A 51 -5.13 -11.50 6.70
N THR A 52 -5.81 -12.62 6.94
CA THR A 52 -5.79 -13.78 6.04
C THR A 52 -7.15 -14.13 5.46
N THR A 53 -8.22 -13.52 5.99
CA THR A 53 -9.59 -13.78 5.53
C THR A 53 -10.00 -12.79 4.45
N GLU A 54 -10.64 -13.29 3.39
CA GLU A 54 -11.06 -12.43 2.26
C GLU A 54 -12.01 -11.31 2.69
N GLU A 55 -12.86 -11.56 3.68
CA GLU A 55 -13.81 -10.59 4.24
C GLU A 55 -13.09 -9.46 5.00
N ALA A 56 -12.20 -9.79 5.94
CA ALA A 56 -11.46 -8.78 6.69
C ALA A 56 -10.56 -7.95 5.78
N ILE A 57 -9.83 -8.59 4.84
CA ILE A 57 -9.01 -7.87 3.87
C ILE A 57 -9.87 -6.93 3.02
N ALA A 58 -11.04 -7.38 2.56
CA ALA A 58 -11.93 -6.55 1.75
C ALA A 58 -12.43 -5.33 2.52
N GLN A 59 -12.93 -5.55 3.74
CA GLN A 59 -13.50 -4.50 4.56
C GLN A 59 -12.45 -3.48 4.97
N THR A 60 -11.29 -3.94 5.46
CA THR A 60 -10.18 -3.08 5.87
C THR A 60 -9.63 -2.27 4.70
N LEU A 61 -9.45 -2.87 3.52
CA LEU A 61 -9.06 -2.11 2.33
C LEU A 61 -10.12 -1.08 1.93
N CYS A 62 -11.41 -1.39 2.06
CA CYS A 62 -12.48 -0.44 1.78
C CYS A 62 -12.39 0.77 2.71
N GLU A 63 -12.27 0.53 4.01
CA GLU A 63 -12.13 1.57 5.03
C GLU A 63 -10.91 2.45 4.75
N LEU A 64 -9.74 1.85 4.50
CA LEU A 64 -8.51 2.58 4.21
C LEU A 64 -8.61 3.45 2.97
N ILE A 65 -9.20 2.92 1.89
CA ILE A 65 -9.40 3.67 0.64
C ILE A 65 -10.38 4.82 0.84
N SER A 66 -11.51 4.57 1.52
CA SER A 66 -12.50 5.62 1.80
C SER A 66 -11.90 6.73 2.67
N THR A 67 -11.16 6.37 3.72
CA THR A 67 -10.47 7.31 4.61
C THR A 67 -9.43 8.15 3.87
N ALA A 68 -8.71 7.56 2.91
CA ALA A 68 -7.75 8.28 2.09
C ALA A 68 -8.38 9.29 1.13
N ILE A 69 -9.64 9.09 0.74
CA ILE A 69 -10.40 10.02 -0.11
C ILE A 69 -11.01 11.14 0.73
N ASP A 70 -11.72 10.76 1.78
CA ASP A 70 -12.37 11.66 2.72
C ASP A 70 -12.53 10.97 4.09
N PRO A 71 -11.81 11.43 5.13
CA PRO A 71 -11.88 10.85 6.47
C PRO A 71 -13.28 10.90 7.12
N ASP A 72 -14.15 11.82 6.68
CA ASP A 72 -15.50 11.97 7.24
C ASP A 72 -16.56 11.17 6.46
N THR A 73 -16.17 10.52 5.35
CA THR A 73 -17.10 9.75 4.52
C THR A 73 -17.32 8.34 5.05
N ASP A 74 -18.59 7.96 5.14
CA ASP A 74 -18.99 6.58 5.47
C ASP A 74 -18.60 5.60 4.35
N TYR A 75 -18.20 4.39 4.72
CA TYR A 75 -17.74 3.37 3.78
C TYR A 75 -18.71 2.19 3.72
N PRO A 76 -18.91 1.58 2.55
CA PRO A 76 -19.82 0.45 2.42
C PRO A 76 -19.27 -0.81 3.10
N GLU A 77 -20.17 -1.66 3.57
CA GLU A 77 -19.84 -3.02 3.99
C GLU A 77 -19.52 -3.89 2.77
N VAL A 78 -18.33 -4.48 2.76
CA VAL A 78 -17.81 -5.34 1.69
C VAL A 78 -17.10 -6.56 2.28
N ASN A 79 -17.45 -7.73 1.77
CA ASN A 79 -17.00 -9.01 2.32
C ASN A 79 -16.16 -9.80 1.31
N ASN A 80 -15.89 -9.24 0.13
CA ASN A 80 -15.09 -9.88 -0.90
C ASN A 80 -14.59 -8.89 -1.96
N ALA A 81 -13.67 -9.36 -2.80
CA ALA A 81 -13.12 -8.58 -3.90
C ALA A 81 -14.17 -8.12 -4.92
N ALA A 82 -15.29 -8.83 -5.12
CA ALA A 82 -16.31 -8.41 -6.09
C ALA A 82 -17.08 -7.16 -5.62
N GLN A 83 -17.42 -7.10 -4.34
CA GLN A 83 -18.06 -5.94 -3.71
C GLN A 83 -17.11 -4.74 -3.67
N LEU A 84 -15.86 -4.94 -3.23
CA LEU A 84 -14.87 -3.87 -3.26
C LEU A 84 -14.63 -3.34 -4.68
N ARG A 85 -14.53 -4.23 -5.68
CA ARG A 85 -14.45 -3.83 -7.10
C ARG A 85 -15.64 -3.00 -7.57
N LYS A 86 -16.85 -3.29 -7.09
CA LYS A 86 -18.05 -2.48 -7.43
C LYS A 86 -17.91 -1.08 -6.87
N TYR A 87 -17.41 -0.94 -5.63
CA TYR A 87 -17.13 0.34 -5.01
C TYR A 87 -16.01 1.09 -5.76
N LEU A 88 -14.89 0.43 -6.05
CA LEU A 88 -13.80 1.01 -6.85
C LEU A 88 -14.27 1.49 -8.23
N ARG A 89 -15.18 0.77 -8.91
CA ARG A 89 -15.77 1.23 -10.18
C ARG A 89 -16.62 2.48 -10.02
N PHE A 90 -17.31 2.63 -8.90
CA PHE A 90 -18.05 3.85 -8.61
C PHE A 90 -17.09 5.03 -8.45
N LEU A 91 -16.02 4.85 -7.68
CA LEU A 91 -14.98 5.88 -7.52
C LEU A 91 -14.24 6.19 -8.84
N ALA A 92 -13.98 5.17 -9.66
CA ALA A 92 -13.37 5.33 -10.98
C ALA A 92 -14.24 6.12 -11.97
N LYS A 93 -15.51 6.41 -11.67
CA LYS A 93 -16.30 7.36 -12.47
C LYS A 93 -15.93 8.81 -12.20
N GLN A 94 -15.39 9.09 -11.02
CA GLN A 94 -14.99 10.42 -10.60
C GLN A 94 -13.51 10.70 -10.93
N GLN A 95 -12.66 9.68 -10.92
CA GLN A 95 -11.22 9.81 -11.18
C GLN A 95 -10.70 8.64 -12.02
N LYS A 96 -10.05 8.94 -13.15
CA LYS A 96 -9.34 7.96 -13.98
C LYS A 96 -7.97 8.48 -14.39
N PRO A 97 -6.91 7.64 -14.36
CA PRO A 97 -6.89 6.27 -13.84
C PRO A 97 -7.05 6.24 -12.30
N LEU A 98 -7.60 5.14 -11.78
CA LEU A 98 -7.67 4.91 -10.34
C LEU A 98 -6.35 4.28 -9.89
N VAL A 99 -5.60 4.97 -9.03
CA VAL A 99 -4.29 4.55 -8.55
C VAL A 99 -4.32 4.46 -7.03
N ILE A 100 -3.90 3.31 -6.49
CA ILE A 100 -3.78 3.06 -5.05
C ILE A 100 -2.31 2.80 -4.75
N LEU A 101 -1.75 3.52 -3.78
CA LEU A 101 -0.41 3.32 -3.26
C LEU A 101 -0.52 2.73 -1.85
N ILE A 102 -0.06 1.50 -1.69
CA ILE A 102 -0.06 0.74 -0.42
C ILE A 102 1.32 0.87 0.22
N HIS A 103 1.36 1.19 1.51
CA HIS A 103 2.59 1.23 2.28
C HIS A 103 2.41 0.67 3.70
N ASN A 104 3.52 0.46 4.44
CA ASN A 104 3.53 -0.13 5.78
C ASN A 104 2.90 -1.52 5.89
N CYS A 105 2.79 -2.27 4.79
CA CYS A 105 2.28 -3.63 4.79
C CYS A 105 3.21 -4.49 3.95
N GLU A 106 3.63 -5.63 4.48
CA GLU A 106 4.30 -6.64 3.66
C GLU A 106 3.27 -7.34 2.75
N PRO A 107 3.64 -7.72 1.52
CA PRO A 107 2.76 -8.38 0.58
C PRO A 107 2.60 -9.85 0.92
N GLU A 108 1.98 -10.14 2.06
CA GLU A 108 1.60 -11.51 2.42
C GLU A 108 0.71 -12.12 1.33
N GLU A 109 0.81 -13.44 1.15
CA GLU A 109 0.17 -14.14 0.03
C GLU A 109 -1.32 -13.82 -0.10
N ALA A 110 -2.07 -13.86 1.01
CA ALA A 110 -3.51 -13.58 1.01
C ALA A 110 -3.82 -12.14 0.55
N ILE A 111 -3.09 -11.16 1.07
CA ILE A 111 -3.27 -9.73 0.77
C ILE A 111 -2.86 -9.46 -0.68
N ALA A 112 -1.70 -9.96 -1.11
CA ALA A 112 -1.19 -9.79 -2.47
C ALA A 112 -2.13 -10.42 -3.51
N LEU A 113 -2.62 -11.65 -3.25
CA LEU A 113 -3.62 -12.31 -4.10
C LEU A 113 -4.93 -11.51 -4.14
N PHE A 114 -5.36 -10.94 -3.02
CA PHE A 114 -6.56 -10.11 -2.97
C PHE A 114 -6.37 -8.82 -3.79
N CYS A 115 -5.29 -8.07 -3.57
CA CYS A 115 -4.96 -6.86 -4.32
C CYS A 115 -4.89 -7.13 -5.84
N ARG A 116 -4.32 -8.28 -6.23
CA ARG A 116 -4.28 -8.72 -7.65
C ARG A 116 -5.67 -8.89 -8.26
N LYS A 117 -6.70 -9.26 -7.47
CA LYS A 117 -8.08 -9.30 -7.98
C LYS A 117 -8.61 -7.92 -8.34
N LEU A 118 -8.06 -6.84 -7.78
CA LEU A 118 -8.49 -5.46 -7.97
C LEU A 118 -7.78 -4.76 -9.15
N THR A 119 -6.67 -5.31 -9.64
CA THR A 119 -5.81 -4.66 -10.65
C THR A 119 -6.46 -4.49 -12.03
N ASN A 120 -7.61 -5.13 -12.23
CA ASN A 120 -8.44 -4.94 -13.42
C ASN A 120 -9.22 -3.61 -13.41
N ILE A 121 -9.31 -2.93 -12.26
CA ILE A 121 -10.04 -1.67 -12.07
C ILE A 121 -9.10 -0.58 -11.55
N ALA A 122 -8.20 -0.93 -10.64
CA ALA A 122 -7.22 -0.03 -10.06
C ALA A 122 -5.80 -0.35 -10.55
N ARG A 123 -4.93 0.65 -10.63
CA ARG A 123 -3.48 0.45 -10.65
C ARG A 123 -3.01 0.44 -9.20
N ILE A 124 -2.18 -0.54 -8.85
CA ILE A 124 -1.70 -0.70 -7.48
C ILE A 124 -0.19 -0.57 -7.47
N ILE A 125 0.27 0.35 -6.62
CA ILE A 125 1.66 0.52 -6.24
C ILE A 125 1.82 -0.02 -4.83
N TRP A 126 2.91 -0.71 -4.57
CA TRP A 126 3.27 -1.19 -3.25
C TRP A 126 4.66 -0.71 -2.87
N ILE A 127 4.79 -0.03 -1.73
CA ILE A 127 6.09 0.36 -1.18
C ILE A 127 6.57 -0.74 -0.25
N THR A 128 7.46 -1.60 -0.75
CA THR A 128 8.01 -2.76 -0.03
C THR A 128 9.32 -3.23 -0.69
N ASP A 129 10.20 -3.82 0.11
CA ASP A 129 11.39 -4.53 -0.36
C ASP A 129 11.08 -5.99 -0.76
N ALA A 130 9.93 -6.51 -0.38
CA ALA A 130 9.51 -7.86 -0.70
C ALA A 130 9.11 -7.99 -2.18
N PRO A 131 9.31 -9.17 -2.79
CA PRO A 131 8.90 -9.41 -4.17
C PRO A 131 7.37 -9.38 -4.30
N VAL A 132 6.88 -8.62 -5.27
CA VAL A 132 5.46 -8.58 -5.63
C VAL A 132 5.31 -8.99 -7.10
N GLU A 133 4.38 -9.89 -7.38
CA GLU A 133 4.12 -10.32 -8.75
C GLU A 133 3.37 -9.25 -9.56
N PRO A 134 3.69 -9.09 -10.86
CA PRO A 134 2.86 -8.33 -11.78
C PRO A 134 1.40 -8.82 -11.76
N PRO A 135 0.41 -7.93 -11.96
CA PRO A 135 0.53 -6.57 -12.47
C PRO A 135 0.65 -5.48 -11.40
N ILE A 136 0.89 -5.85 -10.14
CA ILE A 136 1.15 -4.86 -9.08
C ILE A 136 2.60 -4.37 -9.24
N LYS A 137 2.81 -3.06 -9.10
CA LYS A 137 4.15 -2.45 -9.18
C LYS A 137 4.70 -2.24 -7.77
N ALA A 138 5.85 -2.85 -7.48
CA ALA A 138 6.57 -2.62 -6.23
C ALA A 138 7.69 -1.58 -6.39
N PHE A 139 7.89 -0.77 -5.36
CA PHE A 139 9.08 0.08 -5.19
C PHE A 139 9.66 -0.10 -3.79
N SER A 140 10.99 -0.19 -3.70
CA SER A 140 11.68 -0.28 -2.42
C SER A 140 11.56 1.04 -1.64
N PRO A 141 11.22 1.03 -0.33
CA PRO A 141 11.23 2.23 0.50
C PRO A 141 12.61 2.91 0.56
N GLY A 142 13.70 2.14 0.38
CA GLY A 142 15.07 2.65 0.34
C GLY A 142 15.55 3.13 -1.04
N HIS A 143 14.69 3.11 -2.07
CA HIS A 143 15.08 3.48 -3.43
C HIS A 143 15.51 4.96 -3.49
N PRO A 144 16.69 5.28 -4.07
CA PRO A 144 17.09 6.66 -4.28
C PRO A 144 16.09 7.32 -5.23
N ASN A 145 15.56 8.49 -4.87
CA ASN A 145 14.52 9.19 -5.64
C ASN A 145 13.22 8.38 -5.83
N LEU A 146 12.76 7.69 -4.77
CA LEU A 146 11.50 6.94 -4.78
C LEU A 146 10.30 7.73 -5.36
N VAL A 147 10.19 9.03 -5.03
CA VAL A 147 9.13 9.92 -5.53
C VAL A 147 9.18 10.03 -7.06
N GLU A 148 10.33 10.38 -7.62
CA GLU A 148 10.54 10.50 -9.07
C GLU A 148 10.25 9.17 -9.79
N ALA A 149 10.62 8.04 -9.17
CA ALA A 149 10.38 6.72 -9.74
C ALA A 149 8.88 6.38 -9.80
N VAL A 150 8.12 6.75 -8.76
CA VAL A 150 6.66 6.61 -8.73
C VAL A 150 6.00 7.55 -9.74
N GLU A 151 6.41 8.82 -9.77
CA GLU A 151 5.95 9.82 -10.75
C GLU A 151 6.16 9.35 -12.19
N SER A 152 7.37 8.94 -12.53
CA SER A 152 7.72 8.48 -13.89
C SER A 152 6.83 7.31 -14.31
N TRP A 153 6.57 6.35 -13.41
CA TRP A 153 5.70 5.21 -13.71
C TRP A 153 4.23 5.63 -13.90
N LEU A 154 3.77 6.60 -13.12
CA LEU A 154 2.41 7.16 -13.28
C LEU A 154 2.27 7.94 -14.59
N GLU A 155 3.27 8.73 -14.96
CA GLU A 155 3.30 9.43 -16.24
C GLU A 155 3.25 8.46 -17.41
N GLU A 156 4.06 7.40 -17.38
CA GLU A 156 3.99 6.32 -18.37
C GLU A 156 2.56 5.77 -18.46
N LEU A 157 1.94 5.42 -17.33
CA LEU A 157 0.57 4.91 -17.33
C LEU A 157 -0.45 5.90 -17.90
N MET A 158 -0.31 7.19 -17.62
CA MET A 158 -1.23 8.22 -18.11
C MET A 158 -1.05 8.49 -19.60
N LEU A 159 0.19 8.47 -20.10
CA LEU A 159 0.51 8.61 -21.52
C LEU A 159 -0.11 7.48 -22.36
N TRP A 160 -0.09 6.24 -21.87
CA TRP A 160 -0.70 5.09 -22.56
C TRP A 160 -2.23 5.07 -22.56
N ASN A 161 -2.91 5.85 -21.69
CA ASN A 161 -4.38 5.93 -21.67
C ASN A 161 -4.94 7.07 -22.54
N GLY A 162 -4.07 7.81 -23.25
CA GLY A 162 -4.41 8.96 -24.10
C GLY A 162 -4.59 8.66 -25.59
N GLU A 163 -4.49 7.39 -26.02
CA GLU A 163 -4.77 6.93 -27.40
C GLU A 163 -6.13 6.22 -27.51
#